data_AF-S8DVN2-F1
#
_entry.id   AF-S8DVN2-F1
#
_cell.length_a   1.000
_cell.length_b   1.000
_cell.length_c   1.000
_cell.angle_alpha   90.00
_cell.angle_beta   90.00
_cell.angle_gamma   90.00
#
_symmetry.space_group_name_H-M   'P 1'
#
loop_
_entity.id
_entity.type
_entity.pdbx_description
1 polymer ?
#
loop_
_entity_poly.entity_id
_entity_poly.type
_entity_poly.pdbx_seq_one_letter_code
_entity_poly.pdbx_strand_id
1 'polypeptide(L)'
;SSIVSSPSEYNPLDEPSPLGLRLRKSPSLLELIQIKLSQGSAGTQSHVKKEAKSGVSSGDKLKASNFPGSVLRIGNWEYKSRYEGDLVAKCYFAKHKLVWEVLDGGLKNKIEIQWSDIMALKADYPDDGPGTLDVVLARQPLFFRETNPQPRKHTLWQATSDFTGGEASMNRRHYLQCCQGLLGKHFEKLMQCDPRLDYLSRRREGVTLDSPYFETK
;
A
#
# COMPACT_ATOMS: atom_id res chain seq x y z
N SER A 1 37.64 1.49 -57.89
CA SER A 1 37.96 1.39 -56.46
C SER A 1 36.78 1.89 -55.65
N SER A 2 36.05 0.96 -55.04
CA SER A 2 34.81 1.22 -54.33
C SER A 2 35.11 1.48 -52.86
N ILE A 3 34.69 2.63 -52.32
CA ILE A 3 34.73 2.91 -50.88
C ILE A 3 33.31 2.75 -50.37
N VAL A 4 33.07 1.70 -49.58
CA VAL A 4 31.83 1.46 -48.85
C VAL A 4 31.89 2.28 -47.56
N SER A 5 31.05 3.31 -47.47
CA SER A 5 30.82 4.05 -46.22
C SER A 5 29.79 3.30 -45.36
N SER A 6 30.19 2.93 -44.14
CA SER A 6 29.37 2.30 -43.11
C SER A 6 28.16 3.13 -42.71
N PRO A 7 27.00 2.52 -42.37
CA PRO A 7 25.84 3.28 -41.94
C PRO A 7 26.12 3.86 -40.54
N SER A 8 26.13 5.19 -40.47
CA SER A 8 26.15 5.96 -39.23
C SER A 8 25.01 5.51 -38.31
N GLU A 9 25.36 5.10 -37.10
CA GLU A 9 24.45 4.70 -36.03
C GLU A 9 23.40 5.80 -35.79
N TYR A 10 22.17 5.56 -36.23
CA TYR A 10 21.05 6.44 -35.90
C TYR A 10 20.65 6.17 -34.45
N ASN A 11 20.98 7.10 -33.55
CA ASN A 11 20.62 7.03 -32.14
C ASN A 11 19.38 7.92 -31.91
N PRO A 12 18.16 7.36 -31.80
CA PRO A 12 16.90 8.13 -31.71
C PRO A 12 16.74 8.94 -30.41
N LEU A 13 17.79 9.05 -29.60
CA LEU A 13 17.85 9.82 -28.35
C LEU A 13 18.57 11.17 -28.50
N ASP A 14 19.18 11.44 -29.66
CA ASP A 14 19.81 12.73 -29.97
C ASP A 14 18.84 13.74 -30.61
N GLU A 15 17.56 13.40 -30.74
CA GLU A 15 16.53 14.35 -31.15
C GLU A 15 16.30 15.37 -30.02
N PRO A 16 16.47 16.68 -30.28
CA PRO A 16 16.22 17.69 -29.26
C PRO A 16 14.74 17.67 -28.89
N SER A 17 14.45 17.38 -27.62
CA SER A 17 13.08 17.39 -27.11
C SER A 17 12.43 18.76 -27.41
N PRO A 18 11.16 18.81 -27.85
CA PRO A 18 10.48 20.07 -28.19
C PRO A 18 10.40 21.06 -27.02
N LEU A 19 10.72 20.61 -25.80
CA LEU A 19 10.80 21.41 -24.57
C LEU A 19 12.23 21.78 -24.16
N GLY A 20 13.25 21.55 -25.00
CA GLY A 20 14.65 21.86 -24.71
C GLY A 20 15.31 20.99 -23.64
N LEU A 21 14.66 19.89 -23.23
CA LEU A 21 15.17 18.96 -22.23
C LEU A 21 16.07 17.91 -22.89
N ARG A 22 17.36 17.92 -22.52
CA ARG A 22 18.35 16.96 -23.02
C ARG A 22 18.55 15.83 -22.03
N LEU A 23 18.04 14.64 -22.34
CA LEU A 23 18.27 13.43 -21.55
C LEU A 23 19.74 13.02 -21.64
N ARG A 24 20.39 12.82 -20.49
CA ARG A 24 21.75 12.28 -20.40
C ARG A 24 21.71 10.86 -19.85
N LYS A 25 22.41 9.94 -20.50
CA LYS A 25 22.59 8.57 -19.98
C LYS A 25 23.45 8.64 -18.73
N SER A 26 22.88 8.37 -17.55
CA SER A 26 23.66 8.26 -16.32
C SER A 26 24.33 6.88 -16.24
N PRO A 27 25.54 6.77 -15.64
CA PRO A 27 26.21 5.47 -15.46
C PRO A 27 25.33 4.42 -14.74
N SER A 28 24.52 4.87 -13.78
CA SER A 28 23.58 4.02 -13.04
C SER A 28 22.49 3.40 -13.91
N LEU A 29 22.05 4.09 -14.97
CA LEU A 29 21.07 3.57 -15.92
C LEU A 29 21.67 2.44 -16.77
N LEU A 30 22.94 2.61 -17.20
CA LEU A 30 23.65 1.59 -17.96
C LEU A 30 23.87 0.33 -17.12
N GLU A 31 24.23 0.51 -15.84
CA GLU A 31 24.42 -0.59 -14.90
C GLU A 31 23.11 -1.37 -14.66
N LEU A 32 21.98 -0.67 -14.53
CA LEU A 32 20.64 -1.28 -14.44
C LEU A 32 20.26 -2.09 -15.68
N ILE A 33 20.57 -1.57 -16.88
CA ILE A 33 20.31 -2.28 -18.15
C ILE A 33 21.16 -3.56 -18.21
N GLN A 34 22.43 -3.48 -17.81
CA GLN A 34 23.35 -4.61 -17.85
C GLN A 34 22.94 -5.72 -16.88
N ILE A 35 22.49 -5.36 -15.67
CA ILE A 35 21.94 -6.31 -14.69
C ILE A 35 20.67 -7.00 -15.20
N LYS A 36 19.81 -6.28 -15.93
CA LYS A 36 18.58 -6.86 -16.48
C LYS A 36 18.83 -7.77 -17.66
N LEU A 37 19.79 -7.44 -18.52
CA LEU A 37 20.19 -8.28 -19.65
C LEU A 37 20.88 -9.57 -19.19
N SER A 38 21.64 -9.55 -18.09
CA SER A 38 22.29 -10.75 -17.54
C SER A 38 21.32 -11.73 -16.87
N GLN A 39 20.09 -11.30 -16.53
CA GLN A 39 19.07 -12.18 -15.95
C GLN A 39 18.25 -12.95 -16.99
N GLY A 40 18.37 -12.61 -18.29
CA GLY A 40 17.63 -13.24 -19.38
C GLY A 40 18.30 -14.47 -20.00
N SER A 41 19.53 -14.81 -19.59
CA SER A 41 20.35 -15.85 -20.22
C SER A 41 20.88 -16.88 -19.21
N ALA A 42 19.98 -17.60 -18.57
CA ALA A 42 20.29 -18.88 -17.92
C ALA A 42 19.07 -19.80 -17.94
N GLY A 43 18.92 -20.54 -19.03
CA GLY A 43 17.98 -21.66 -19.12
C GLY A 43 18.54 -22.93 -18.46
N THR A 44 17.66 -23.57 -17.69
CA THR A 44 17.53 -25.03 -17.49
C THR A 44 18.69 -25.78 -16.81
N GLN A 45 18.49 -26.18 -15.54
CA GLN A 45 18.58 -27.59 -15.10
C GLN A 45 18.08 -27.78 -13.65
N SER A 46 17.27 -28.83 -13.49
CA SER A 46 16.74 -29.42 -12.27
C SER A 46 17.81 -29.96 -11.33
N HIS A 47 17.63 -29.88 -10.00
CA HIS A 47 17.86 -31.01 -9.09
C HIS A 47 17.34 -30.73 -7.65
N VAL A 48 16.70 -31.77 -7.11
CA VAL A 48 16.16 -31.93 -5.75
C VAL A 48 17.28 -31.94 -4.70
N LYS A 49 17.11 -31.24 -3.56
CA LYS A 49 17.42 -31.77 -2.21
C LYS A 49 16.91 -30.88 -1.06
N LYS A 50 16.16 -31.54 -0.17
CA LYS A 50 15.87 -31.14 1.22
C LYS A 50 17.12 -30.64 1.93
N GLU A 51 16.98 -29.60 2.73
CA GLU A 51 17.57 -29.54 4.07
C GLU A 51 16.80 -28.55 4.95
N ALA A 52 16.28 -29.09 6.06
CA ALA A 52 15.76 -28.30 7.15
C ALA A 52 16.93 -27.62 7.87
N LYS A 53 16.97 -26.30 7.87
CA LYS A 53 17.63 -25.53 8.92
C LYS A 53 16.77 -24.33 9.27
N SER A 54 16.30 -24.37 10.51
CA SER A 54 15.99 -23.22 11.35
C SER A 54 17.01 -22.10 11.12
N GLY A 55 16.60 -21.12 10.33
CA GLY A 55 17.34 -19.90 10.08
C GLY A 55 16.46 -18.73 10.53
N VAL A 56 16.52 -18.41 11.81
CA VAL A 56 16.25 -17.05 12.27
C VAL A 56 17.34 -16.18 11.66
N SER A 57 17.07 -15.65 10.47
CA SER A 57 17.85 -14.65 9.78
C SER A 57 16.83 -13.82 9.01
N SER A 58 16.65 -12.54 9.24
CA SER A 58 17.49 -11.50 9.83
C SER A 58 16.51 -10.44 10.35
N GLY A 59 16.98 -9.52 11.21
CA GLY A 59 16.19 -8.37 11.64
C GLY A 59 15.88 -7.41 10.50
N ASP A 60 15.03 -7.82 9.56
CA ASP A 60 14.37 -6.95 8.62
C ASP A 60 13.58 -5.97 9.47
N LYS A 61 14.06 -4.71 9.54
CA LYS A 61 13.27 -3.60 10.07
C LYS A 61 11.90 -3.70 9.40
N LEU A 62 10.88 -4.04 10.18
CA LEU A 62 9.53 -4.33 9.70
C LEU A 62 8.98 -3.12 8.93
N LYS A 63 9.26 -3.07 7.62
CA LYS A 63 8.90 -1.96 6.75
C LYS A 63 7.40 -1.94 6.57
N ALA A 64 6.81 -0.77 6.74
CA ALA A 64 5.39 -0.56 6.52
C ALA A 64 5.00 -1.01 5.11
N SER A 65 3.85 -1.66 5.04
CA SER A 65 3.18 -1.96 3.78
C SER A 65 2.33 -0.77 3.37
N ASN A 66 2.32 -0.41 2.09
CA ASN A 66 1.43 0.61 1.54
C ASN A 66 0.81 0.06 0.26
N PHE A 67 -0.49 0.24 0.08
CA PHE A 67 -1.20 -0.21 -1.11
C PHE A 67 -2.37 0.72 -1.45
N PRO A 68 -2.65 0.96 -2.75
CA PRO A 68 -3.78 1.78 -3.15
C PRO A 68 -5.11 1.12 -2.80
N GLY A 69 -6.05 1.94 -2.31
CA GLY A 69 -7.45 1.60 -2.18
C GLY A 69 -8.27 2.22 -3.31
N SER A 70 -9.36 1.57 -3.69
CA SER A 70 -10.34 2.09 -4.65
C SER A 70 -11.54 2.74 -3.96
N VAL A 71 -12.02 2.17 -2.85
CA VAL A 71 -13.17 2.68 -2.09
C VAL A 71 -12.89 2.55 -0.60
N LEU A 72 -13.17 3.59 0.17
CA LEU A 72 -13.27 3.54 1.63
C LEU A 72 -14.68 3.95 2.03
N ARG A 73 -15.38 3.09 2.77
CA ARG A 73 -16.73 3.35 3.26
C ARG A 73 -16.78 3.19 4.78
N ILE A 74 -17.36 4.18 5.45
CA ILE A 74 -17.53 4.22 6.90
C ILE A 74 -18.92 4.80 7.16
N GLY A 75 -19.85 3.97 7.67
CA GLY A 75 -21.26 4.35 7.77
C GLY A 75 -21.82 4.83 6.43
N ASN A 76 -22.38 6.05 6.41
CA ASN A 76 -22.91 6.69 5.19
C ASN A 76 -21.85 7.47 4.40
N TRP A 77 -20.66 7.67 4.97
CA TRP A 77 -19.58 8.34 4.27
C TRP A 77 -18.83 7.36 3.37
N GLU A 78 -18.54 7.80 2.15
CA GLU A 78 -17.82 7.03 1.15
C GLU A 78 -16.84 7.91 0.39
N TYR A 79 -15.61 7.42 0.25
CA TYR A 79 -14.59 8.00 -0.62
C TYR A 79 -14.25 7.02 -1.72
N LYS A 80 -14.39 7.47 -2.98
CA LYS A 80 -14.02 6.73 -4.18
C LYS A 80 -12.79 7.38 -4.81
N SER A 81 -11.71 6.60 -4.89
CA SER A 81 -10.46 6.99 -5.53
C SER A 81 -10.68 7.24 -7.03
N ARG A 82 -10.22 8.38 -7.55
CA ARG A 82 -10.24 8.67 -8.99
C ARG A 82 -8.94 8.25 -9.65
N TYR A 83 -7.82 8.43 -8.95
CA TYR A 83 -6.48 8.11 -9.40
C TYR A 83 -5.72 7.28 -8.35
N GLU A 84 -4.74 6.51 -8.82
CA GLU A 84 -3.85 5.80 -7.91
C GLU A 84 -3.14 6.80 -6.97
N GLY A 85 -3.27 6.58 -5.67
CA GLY A 85 -2.70 7.47 -4.64
C GLY A 85 -3.70 8.40 -3.97
N ASP A 86 -4.93 8.54 -4.49
CA ASP A 86 -6.01 9.31 -3.84
C ASP A 86 -6.42 8.67 -2.51
N LEU A 87 -6.49 7.34 -2.48
CA LEU A 87 -6.73 6.54 -1.28
C LEU A 87 -5.58 5.54 -1.10
N VAL A 88 -4.89 5.61 0.03
CA VAL A 88 -3.79 4.71 0.35
C VAL A 88 -4.01 4.08 1.72
N ALA A 89 -3.98 2.76 1.74
CA ALA A 89 -3.95 1.96 2.95
C ALA A 89 -2.51 1.65 3.35
N LYS A 90 -2.20 1.77 4.64
CA LYS A 90 -0.89 1.45 5.19
C LYS A 90 -0.98 0.55 6.41
N CYS A 91 -0.13 -0.47 6.45
CA CYS A 91 0.10 -1.29 7.63
C CYS A 91 1.48 -0.97 8.19
N TYR A 92 1.54 -0.24 9.31
CA TYR A 92 2.78 0.03 10.02
C TYR A 92 3.05 -1.09 11.01
N PHE A 93 3.67 -2.18 10.55
CA PHE A 93 3.93 -3.36 11.37
C PHE A 93 4.74 -3.04 12.63
N ALA A 94 5.84 -2.29 12.53
CA ALA A 94 6.63 -1.92 13.71
C ALA A 94 5.90 -1.01 14.72
N LYS A 95 4.82 -0.33 14.31
CA LYS A 95 4.03 0.57 15.16
C LYS A 95 2.66 -0.01 15.52
N HIS A 96 2.36 -1.24 15.10
CA HIS A 96 1.09 -1.92 15.30
C HIS A 96 -0.13 -1.04 14.99
N LYS A 97 -0.17 -0.46 13.77
CA LYS A 97 -1.31 0.37 13.34
C LYS A 97 -1.65 0.23 11.86
N LEU A 98 -2.93 0.39 11.56
CA LEU A 98 -3.47 0.61 10.22
C LEU A 98 -3.69 2.11 10.01
N VAL A 99 -3.53 2.56 8.77
CA VAL A 99 -3.73 3.97 8.40
C VAL A 99 -4.44 4.04 7.06
N TRP A 100 -5.48 4.88 6.98
CA TRP A 100 -6.13 5.30 5.74
C TRP A 100 -5.72 6.73 5.43
N GLU A 101 -5.05 6.97 4.31
CA GLU A 101 -4.76 8.31 3.79
C GLU A 101 -5.69 8.62 2.62
N VAL A 102 -6.35 9.77 2.68
CA VAL A 102 -7.35 10.22 1.71
C VAL A 102 -6.93 11.61 1.20
N LEU A 103 -6.84 11.76 -0.12
CA LEU A 103 -6.53 13.04 -0.75
C LEU A 103 -7.79 13.90 -0.88
N ASP A 104 -7.71 15.15 -0.41
CA ASP A 104 -8.82 16.10 -0.36
C ASP A 104 -8.29 17.52 -0.61
N GLY A 105 -8.67 18.12 -1.74
CA GLY A 105 -8.27 19.48 -2.11
C GLY A 105 -6.75 19.68 -2.21
N GLY A 106 -6.00 18.64 -2.60
CA GLY A 106 -4.54 18.69 -2.73
C GLY A 106 -3.75 18.44 -1.44
N LEU A 107 -4.44 18.26 -0.30
CA LEU A 107 -3.84 17.87 0.98
C LEU A 107 -4.36 16.50 1.40
N LYS A 108 -3.59 15.79 2.23
CA LYS A 108 -4.02 14.49 2.75
C LYS A 108 -4.72 14.63 4.09
N ASN A 109 -5.82 13.92 4.24
CA ASN A 109 -6.41 13.55 5.52
C ASN A 109 -5.99 12.12 5.87
N LYS A 110 -5.93 11.80 7.16
CA LYS A 110 -5.46 10.52 7.65
C LYS A 110 -6.32 10.03 8.82
N ILE A 111 -6.78 8.79 8.73
CA ILE A 111 -7.38 8.03 9.83
C ILE A 111 -6.34 7.03 10.33
N GLU A 112 -6.06 7.03 11.62
CA GLU A 112 -5.10 6.14 12.27
C GLU A 112 -5.79 5.21 13.26
N ILE A 113 -5.58 3.90 13.08
CA ILE A 113 -6.22 2.83 13.84
C ILE A 113 -5.12 2.00 14.52
N GLN A 114 -5.09 1.99 15.84
CA GLN A 114 -4.21 1.09 16.59
C GLN A 114 -4.70 -0.35 16.45
N TRP A 115 -3.78 -1.30 16.29
CA TRP A 115 -4.16 -2.71 16.20
C TRP A 115 -4.90 -3.16 17.45
N SER A 116 -4.48 -2.72 18.64
CA SER A 116 -5.15 -3.01 19.92
C SER A 116 -6.64 -2.66 19.94
N ASP A 117 -7.06 -1.75 19.07
CA ASP A 117 -8.44 -1.27 18.98
C ASP A 117 -9.23 -2.01 17.91
N ILE A 118 -8.63 -2.96 17.17
CA ILE A 118 -9.34 -3.81 16.21
C ILE A 118 -9.97 -4.98 16.96
N MET A 119 -11.28 -5.14 16.85
CA MET A 119 -12.05 -6.22 17.48
C MET A 119 -12.47 -7.33 16.52
N ALA A 120 -12.57 -7.02 15.22
CA ALA A 120 -12.78 -7.99 14.17
C ALA A 120 -12.12 -7.49 12.88
N LEU A 121 -11.66 -8.43 12.07
CA LEU A 121 -10.96 -8.16 10.82
C LEU A 121 -11.34 -9.24 9.81
N LYS A 122 -11.71 -8.88 8.59
CA LYS A 122 -11.99 -9.85 7.53
C LYS A 122 -11.46 -9.32 6.21
N ALA A 123 -10.82 -10.18 5.44
CA ALA A 123 -10.45 -9.86 4.08
C ALA A 123 -11.03 -10.90 3.12
N ASP A 124 -11.59 -10.44 2.01
CA ASP A 124 -11.95 -11.28 0.87
C ASP A 124 -11.12 -10.81 -0.33
N TYR A 125 -10.50 -11.72 -1.07
CA TYR A 125 -9.67 -11.37 -2.23
C TYR A 125 -9.79 -12.47 -3.29
N PRO A 126 -10.95 -12.54 -3.99
CA PRO A 126 -11.19 -13.55 -5.01
C PRO A 126 -10.28 -13.36 -6.23
N ASP A 127 -10.08 -14.44 -6.98
CA ASP A 127 -9.22 -14.45 -8.16
C ASP A 127 -9.77 -13.60 -9.31
N ASP A 128 -11.08 -13.32 -9.34
CA ASP A 128 -11.81 -12.66 -10.42
C ASP A 128 -12.47 -11.32 -9.99
N GLY A 129 -12.12 -10.81 -8.80
CA GLY A 129 -12.77 -9.62 -8.24
C GLY A 129 -11.85 -8.73 -7.41
N PRO A 130 -12.35 -7.54 -6.99
CA PRO A 130 -11.59 -6.66 -6.12
C PRO A 130 -11.38 -7.28 -4.73
N GLY A 131 -10.25 -6.97 -4.12
CA GLY A 131 -10.02 -7.31 -2.71
C GLY A 131 -10.81 -6.38 -1.80
N THR A 132 -11.33 -6.91 -0.69
CA THR A 132 -12.05 -6.16 0.34
C THR A 132 -11.44 -6.43 1.71
N LEU A 133 -11.36 -5.41 2.54
CA LEU A 133 -10.91 -5.46 3.92
C LEU A 133 -11.94 -4.76 4.80
N ASP A 134 -12.59 -5.53 5.65
CA ASP A 134 -13.46 -5.05 6.71
C ASP A 134 -12.68 -5.01 8.04
N VAL A 135 -12.69 -3.85 8.69
CA VAL A 135 -12.10 -3.64 10.01
C VAL A 135 -13.17 -3.13 10.96
N VAL A 136 -13.31 -3.76 12.12
CA VAL A 136 -14.21 -3.31 13.18
C VAL A 136 -13.40 -2.82 14.36
N LEU A 137 -13.76 -1.64 14.87
CA LEU A 137 -13.03 -0.94 15.91
C LEU A 137 -13.76 -0.95 17.25
N ALA A 138 -13.02 -1.24 18.32
CA ALA A 138 -13.46 -1.09 19.70
C ALA A 138 -13.45 0.38 20.17
N ARG A 139 -12.52 1.19 19.65
CA ARG A 139 -12.34 2.62 19.96
C ARG A 139 -12.29 3.49 18.70
N GLN A 140 -12.69 4.75 18.85
CA GLN A 140 -12.63 5.73 17.76
C GLN A 140 -11.19 5.90 17.26
N PRO A 141 -10.98 6.02 15.94
CA PRO A 141 -9.66 6.25 15.39
C PRO A 141 -9.18 7.69 15.64
N LEU A 142 -7.90 7.93 15.38
CA LEU A 142 -7.31 9.27 15.44
C LEU A 142 -7.28 9.91 14.06
N PHE A 143 -7.55 11.22 14.00
CA PHE A 143 -7.62 11.97 12.74
C PHE A 143 -6.49 12.98 12.63
N PHE A 144 -5.89 13.07 11.45
CA PHE A 144 -4.85 14.04 11.14
C PHE A 144 -5.05 14.64 9.75
N ARG A 145 -4.59 15.88 9.56
CA ARG A 145 -4.53 16.56 8.27
C ARG A 145 -3.10 17.00 7.98
N GLU A 146 -2.70 16.88 6.73
CA GLU A 146 -1.42 17.38 6.22
C GLU A 146 -1.44 18.91 6.24
N THR A 147 -0.42 19.51 6.83
CA THR A 147 -0.19 20.96 6.69
C THR A 147 0.39 21.26 5.31
N ASN A 148 0.26 22.50 4.81
CA ASN A 148 0.74 22.89 3.49
C ASN A 148 2.17 22.36 3.18
N PRO A 149 2.32 21.43 2.21
CA PRO A 149 3.57 20.73 1.99
C PRO A 149 4.69 21.69 1.60
N GLN A 150 5.85 21.52 2.22
CA GLN A 150 7.03 22.33 1.93
C GLN A 150 8.00 21.52 1.05
N PRO A 151 8.46 22.07 -0.10
CA PRO A 151 9.40 21.39 -0.96
C PRO A 151 10.63 20.91 -0.18
N ARG A 152 11.01 19.64 -0.36
CA ARG A 152 12.18 19.00 0.29
C ARG A 152 12.04 18.81 1.81
N LYS A 153 10.85 18.91 2.38
CA LYS A 153 10.57 18.56 3.78
C LYS A 153 9.65 17.35 3.87
N HIS A 154 9.74 16.62 4.98
CA HIS A 154 8.81 15.55 5.27
C HIS A 154 7.41 16.11 5.54
N THR A 155 6.39 15.34 5.18
CA THR A 155 4.99 15.65 5.51
C THR A 155 4.84 15.87 7.01
N LEU A 156 4.24 17.00 7.38
CA LEU A 156 3.86 17.31 8.75
C LEU A 156 2.35 17.03 8.91
N TRP A 157 2.02 16.34 9.98
CA TRP A 157 0.65 15.96 10.32
C TRP A 157 0.20 16.75 11.54
N GLN A 158 -0.97 17.39 11.43
CA GLN A 158 -1.64 18.05 12.54
C GLN A 158 -2.86 17.23 12.95
N ALA A 159 -3.09 17.07 14.24
CA ALA A 159 -4.34 16.46 14.72
C ALA A 159 -5.54 17.33 14.30
N THR A 160 -6.64 16.69 13.91
CA THR A 160 -7.86 17.36 13.45
C THR A 160 -9.11 16.66 13.99
N SER A 161 -10.26 17.28 13.86
CA SER A 161 -11.56 16.62 14.00
C SER A 161 -11.82 15.64 12.87
N ASP A 162 -12.81 14.77 13.06
CA ASP A 162 -13.29 13.82 12.05
C ASP A 162 -13.71 14.54 10.75
N PHE A 163 -13.03 14.22 9.66
CA PHE A 163 -13.28 14.79 8.33
C PHE A 163 -14.32 14.01 7.52
N THR A 164 -14.89 12.94 8.09
CA THR A 164 -15.92 12.10 7.47
C THR A 164 -17.35 12.55 7.82
N GLY A 165 -17.49 13.77 8.35
CA GLY A 165 -18.79 14.28 8.82
C GLY A 165 -19.26 13.62 10.12
N GLY A 166 -18.36 13.04 10.90
CA GLY A 166 -18.66 12.33 12.14
C GLY A 166 -18.89 10.83 11.98
N GLU A 167 -18.94 10.32 10.74
CA GLU A 167 -19.22 8.91 10.46
C GLU A 167 -18.15 7.97 11.02
N ALA A 168 -16.87 8.34 11.01
CA ALA A 168 -15.78 7.56 11.60
C ALA A 168 -15.67 7.67 13.12
N SER A 169 -16.28 8.69 13.71
CA SER A 169 -16.42 8.84 15.17
C SER A 169 -17.64 8.09 15.70
N MET A 170 -18.63 7.84 14.84
CA MET A 170 -19.89 7.17 15.19
C MET A 170 -19.87 5.67 14.86
N ASN A 171 -19.40 5.30 13.66
CA ASN A 171 -19.45 3.94 13.16
C ASN A 171 -18.14 3.19 13.43
N ARG A 172 -18.26 1.94 13.87
CA ARG A 172 -17.11 1.08 14.20
C ARG A 172 -16.52 0.38 12.98
N ARG A 173 -17.31 0.18 11.93
CA ARG A 173 -16.94 -0.64 10.76
C ARG A 173 -16.39 0.22 9.64
N HIS A 174 -15.17 -0.09 9.21
CA HIS A 174 -14.52 0.49 8.06
C HIS A 174 -14.41 -0.58 6.98
N TYR A 175 -14.91 -0.27 5.79
CA TYR A 175 -14.81 -1.12 4.62
C TYR A 175 -13.83 -0.50 3.62
N LEU A 176 -12.79 -1.23 3.25
CA LEU A 176 -11.83 -0.82 2.23
C LEU A 176 -11.88 -1.79 1.06
N GLN A 177 -11.98 -1.26 -0.15
CA GLN A 177 -11.85 -2.01 -1.39
C GLN A 177 -10.49 -1.69 -2.05
N CYS A 178 -9.89 -2.70 -2.67
CA CYS A 178 -8.62 -2.65 -3.38
C CYS A 178 -8.75 -3.30 -4.75
N CYS A 179 -7.81 -2.99 -5.66
CA CYS A 179 -7.72 -3.69 -6.93
C CYS A 179 -7.47 -5.19 -6.74
N GLN A 180 -7.92 -5.98 -7.73
CA GLN A 180 -7.72 -7.43 -7.81
C GLN A 180 -6.25 -7.82 -7.63
N GLY A 181 -6.00 -8.91 -6.91
CA GLY A 181 -4.65 -9.46 -6.69
C GLY A 181 -3.73 -8.64 -5.76
N LEU A 182 -4.19 -7.49 -5.24
CA LEU A 182 -3.36 -6.61 -4.41
C LEU A 182 -3.38 -7.00 -2.94
N LEU A 183 -4.57 -7.28 -2.38
CA LEU A 183 -4.79 -7.35 -0.93
C LEU A 183 -4.12 -8.56 -0.26
N GLY A 184 -4.14 -9.74 -0.90
CA GLY A 184 -3.71 -11.01 -0.29
C GLY A 184 -2.32 -10.94 0.37
N LYS A 185 -1.29 -10.53 -0.37
CA LYS A 185 0.08 -10.42 0.14
C LYS A 185 0.22 -9.45 1.34
N HIS A 186 -0.59 -8.39 1.37
CA HIS A 186 -0.55 -7.40 2.44
C HIS A 186 -1.27 -7.89 3.68
N PHE A 187 -2.37 -8.61 3.49
CA PHE A 187 -3.15 -9.23 4.54
C PHE A 187 -2.40 -10.38 5.20
N GLU A 188 -1.79 -11.28 4.42
CA GLU A 188 -0.96 -12.38 4.94
C GLU A 188 0.18 -11.86 5.82
N LYS A 189 0.88 -10.81 5.37
CA LYS A 189 1.94 -10.18 6.16
C LYS A 189 1.40 -9.57 7.46
N LEU A 190 0.20 -8.99 7.45
CA LEU A 190 -0.45 -8.47 8.65
C LEU A 190 -0.69 -9.57 9.68
N MET A 191 -1.18 -10.74 9.25
CA MET A 191 -1.44 -11.89 10.12
C MET A 191 -0.15 -12.47 10.72
N GLN A 192 0.93 -12.50 9.94
CA GLN A 192 2.24 -12.96 10.42
C GLN A 192 2.85 -12.04 11.50
N CYS A 193 2.49 -10.75 11.50
CA CYS A 193 3.06 -9.78 12.44
C CYS A 193 2.33 -9.74 13.80
N ASP A 194 1.06 -10.18 13.88
CA ASP A 194 0.27 -10.12 15.10
C ASP A 194 -0.66 -11.35 15.22
N PRO A 195 -0.34 -12.29 16.14
CA PRO A 195 -1.15 -13.50 16.33
C PRO A 195 -2.60 -13.22 16.77
N ARG A 196 -2.86 -12.09 17.44
CA ARG A 196 -4.22 -11.72 17.84
C ARG A 196 -5.03 -11.29 16.62
N LEU A 197 -4.45 -10.53 15.69
CA LEU A 197 -5.10 -10.20 14.43
C LEU A 197 -5.35 -11.45 13.56
N ASP A 198 -4.42 -12.41 13.53
CA ASP A 198 -4.64 -13.72 12.87
C ASP A 198 -5.79 -14.50 13.51
N TYR A 199 -5.85 -14.56 14.84
CA TYR A 199 -6.98 -15.18 15.54
C TYR A 199 -8.31 -14.49 15.21
N LEU A 200 -8.34 -13.15 15.21
CA LEU A 200 -9.55 -12.39 14.88
C LEU A 200 -10.02 -12.63 13.45
N SER A 201 -9.11 -12.80 12.49
CA SER A 201 -9.48 -13.00 11.08
C SER A 201 -10.09 -14.36 10.77
N ARG A 202 -9.75 -15.38 11.55
CA ARG A 202 -10.24 -16.76 11.39
C ARG A 202 -11.57 -17.03 12.09
N ARG A 203 -12.06 -16.09 12.89
CA ARG A 203 -13.25 -16.27 13.73
C ARG A 203 -14.51 -16.40 12.85
N ARG A 204 -15.25 -17.52 13.00
CA ARG A 204 -16.40 -17.87 12.14
C ARG A 204 -17.57 -16.89 12.22
N GLU A 205 -17.70 -16.17 13.33
CA GLU A 205 -18.72 -15.13 13.52
C GLU A 205 -18.50 -13.91 12.60
N GLY A 206 -17.36 -13.82 11.91
CA GLY A 206 -17.10 -12.79 10.91
C GLY A 206 -17.18 -11.38 11.50
N VAL A 207 -17.61 -10.43 10.67
CA VAL A 207 -17.81 -9.01 11.03
C VAL A 207 -19.25 -8.79 11.54
N THR A 208 -19.82 -9.78 12.23
CA THR A 208 -21.15 -9.64 12.84
C THR A 208 -21.03 -8.72 14.06
N LEU A 209 -21.80 -7.64 14.04
CA LEU A 209 -21.80 -6.60 15.07
C LEU A 209 -23.13 -6.59 15.79
N ASP A 210 -23.11 -6.64 17.12
CA ASP A 210 -24.30 -6.40 17.94
C ASP A 210 -24.82 -4.95 17.75
N SER A 211 -23.88 -4.01 17.56
CA SER A 211 -24.16 -2.61 17.22
C SER A 211 -23.10 -2.09 16.25
N PRO A 212 -23.51 -1.35 15.19
CA PRO A 212 -22.56 -0.73 14.26
C PRO A 212 -21.88 0.50 14.87
N TYR A 213 -22.35 1.01 16.01
CA TYR A 213 -21.92 2.28 16.59
C TYR A 213 -21.02 2.11 17.81
N PHE A 214 -20.11 3.06 18.02
CA PHE A 214 -19.37 3.14 19.28
C PHE A 214 -20.32 3.41 20.45
N GLU A 215 -20.02 2.82 21.61
CA GLU A 215 -20.74 3.15 22.83
C GLU A 215 -20.53 4.63 23.17
N THR A 216 -21.62 5.34 23.43
CA THR A 216 -21.58 6.70 23.92
C THR A 216 -21.05 6.65 25.36
N LYS A 217 -19.98 7.40 25.64
CA LYS A 217 -19.47 7.56 27.00
C LYS A 217 -20.44 8.38 27.86
#